data_AF-A0AA41ALU1-F1
#
_entry.id   AF-A0AA41ALU1-F1
#
_cell.length_a   1.000
_cell.length_b   1.000
_cell.length_c   1.000
_cell.angle_alpha   90.00
_cell.angle_beta   90.00
_cell.angle_gamma   90.00
#
_symmetry.space_group_name_H-M   'P 1'
#
loop_
_entity.id
_entity.type
_entity.pdbx_description
1 polymer ?
#
loop_
_entity_poly.entity_id
_entity_poly.type
_entity_poly.pdbx_seq_one_letter_code
_entity_poly.pdbx_strand_id
1 'polypeptide(L)'
;MFINKVLGGDEISDINATGQFIKVMSCESSVRLRVFNDAELILDTEARAGFDVQTSKPFKLIQVVSETPQRIEFWVSEHKLTYDALSKKPSKAKSFLAEYYGGGQKILPFDSSQSKVKISPSFDCVYGGEGVDFDSGFNLAAGDVYIHESAAPLYIKSRIPKEYKLIAGAASIENETSTVISTAFSGLWVNGNYAYIKIKEFQNTKVFNLETAEIYNGFINDSMCIHEGVVTALTTSSSGFELTSFTDDMSQELSKVSFFTPDFKATKIVSAKGYVFVFGEDAESGASRLLKVEDNSLIDVDLGAISGAKVVRYVHYSEESEKFFAYTGSEMLICPFDFSSVQSMVVSDGLLDCLAIETSSYISFSTASRKALIINKATSQRYEPPFTKYYQGYVKDNQSILVNDDGVYESGDLIAYSKVADIDDIFSGDKTAGFFYGEDFVFLARDRNRFSLLKIPRQADLTPKGVVKVLKESY
;
A
#
# COMPACT_ATOMS: atom_id res chain seq x y z
N MET A 1 13.22 22.22 35.18
CA MET A 1 14.11 21.51 34.24
C MET A 1 13.45 20.20 33.86
N PHE A 2 13.25 19.98 32.56
CA PHE A 2 12.80 18.69 32.03
C PHE A 2 14.02 17.80 31.78
N ILE A 3 13.93 16.54 32.20
CA ILE A 3 15.04 15.59 32.13
C ILE A 3 14.52 14.30 31.51
N ASN A 4 15.19 13.84 30.46
CA ASN A 4 14.91 12.57 29.79
C ASN A 4 16.14 11.68 29.90
N LYS A 5 15.96 10.46 30.40
CA LYS A 5 17.06 9.53 30.59
C LYS A 5 16.63 8.12 30.19
N VAL A 6 17.55 7.38 29.59
CA VAL A 6 17.40 5.94 29.37
C VAL A 6 18.24 5.25 30.44
N LEU A 7 17.64 4.34 31.19
CA LEU A 7 18.31 3.54 32.20
C LEU A 7 18.57 2.13 31.67
N GLY A 8 19.78 1.61 31.91
CA GLY A 8 20.01 0.17 31.93
C GLY A 8 19.38 -0.45 33.18
N GLY A 9 19.02 -1.74 33.11
CA GLY A 9 18.59 -2.49 34.29
C GLY A 9 19.72 -2.54 35.34
N ASP A 10 19.36 -2.29 36.60
CA ASP A 10 20.23 -2.18 37.77
C ASP A 10 21.36 -1.13 37.68
N GLU A 11 21.31 -0.24 36.68
CA GLU A 11 22.29 0.83 36.53
C GLU A 11 21.92 2.04 37.40
N ILE A 12 22.91 2.57 38.14
CA ILE A 12 22.76 3.82 38.87
C ILE A 12 23.07 4.99 37.93
N SER A 13 22.07 5.82 37.65
CA SER A 13 22.28 7.06 36.90
C SER A 13 22.22 8.27 37.82
N ASP A 14 23.32 9.03 37.84
CA ASP A 14 23.41 10.31 38.51
C ASP A 14 22.93 11.46 37.61
N ILE A 15 22.13 12.36 38.18
CA ILE A 15 21.53 13.50 37.51
C ILE A 15 21.79 14.75 38.36
N ASN A 16 22.70 15.61 37.88
CA ASN A 16 22.99 16.88 38.52
C ASN A 16 21.87 17.88 38.21
N ALA A 17 20.97 18.10 39.17
CA ALA A 17 19.84 19.01 39.05
C ALA A 17 19.54 19.65 40.40
N THR A 18 19.37 20.98 40.40
CA THR A 18 18.98 21.74 41.59
C THR A 18 17.47 21.90 41.65
N GLY A 19 16.88 21.63 42.81
CA GLY A 19 15.44 21.81 43.01
C GLY A 19 14.99 21.48 44.43
N GLN A 20 13.69 21.57 44.67
CA GLN A 20 13.03 21.08 45.87
C GLN A 20 11.86 20.14 45.54
N PHE A 21 11.42 20.16 44.28
CA PHE A 21 10.30 19.40 43.75
C PHE A 21 10.77 18.51 42.60
N ILE A 22 10.28 17.27 42.59
CA ILE A 22 10.51 16.29 41.53
C ILE A 22 9.16 15.72 41.14
N LYS A 23 8.82 15.77 39.85
CA LYS A 23 7.66 15.10 39.28
C LYS A 23 8.11 14.05 38.29
N VAL A 24 7.73 12.80 38.51
CA VAL A 24 7.95 11.72 37.55
C VAL A 24 6.81 11.78 36.53
N MET A 25 7.13 12.21 35.31
CA MET A 25 6.13 12.40 34.25
C MET A 25 5.79 11.08 33.58
N SER A 26 6.81 10.29 33.25
CA SER A 26 6.67 9.01 32.56
C SER A 26 7.78 8.06 32.99
N CYS A 27 7.42 6.80 33.18
CA CYS A 27 8.30 5.66 33.33
C CYS A 27 7.48 4.39 33.02
N GLU A 28 8.11 3.38 32.45
CA GLU A 28 7.46 2.11 32.07
C GLU A 28 7.19 1.22 33.30
N SER A 29 8.06 1.29 34.31
CA SER A 29 7.95 0.58 35.59
C SER A 29 8.34 1.48 36.77
N SER A 30 8.46 0.93 37.98
CA SER A 30 8.92 1.69 39.15
C SER A 30 10.41 2.01 39.09
N VAL A 31 10.81 3.14 39.65
CA VAL A 31 12.21 3.53 39.82
C VAL A 31 12.50 3.85 41.28
N ARG A 32 13.69 3.48 41.75
CA ARG A 32 14.20 3.93 43.05
C ARG A 32 14.89 5.27 42.88
N LEU A 33 14.38 6.28 43.57
CA LEU A 33 14.82 7.66 43.51
C LEU A 33 15.49 8.04 44.83
N ARG A 34 16.78 8.40 44.76
CA ARG A 34 17.54 8.94 45.88
C ARG A 34 17.93 10.37 45.59
N VAL A 35 17.76 11.26 46.55
CA VAL A 35 17.95 12.69 46.37
C VAL A 35 18.93 13.21 47.40
N PHE A 36 19.93 13.98 46.97
CA PHE A 36 21.03 14.44 47.80
C PHE A 36 21.23 15.96 47.71
N ASN A 37 21.62 16.55 48.83
CA ASN A 37 22.24 17.87 48.86
C ASN A 37 23.69 17.71 49.30
N ASP A 38 24.60 17.92 48.34
CA ASP A 38 26.01 17.56 48.48
C ASP A 38 26.15 16.07 48.84
N ALA A 39 26.57 15.74 50.07
CA ALA A 39 26.69 14.34 50.54
C ALA A 39 25.54 13.86 51.44
N GLU A 40 24.59 14.74 51.80
CA GLU A 40 23.45 14.40 52.66
C GLU A 40 22.33 13.78 51.83
N LEU A 41 21.94 12.53 52.13
CA LEU A 41 20.75 11.89 51.57
C LEU A 41 19.49 12.54 52.18
N ILE A 42 18.71 13.22 51.35
CA ILE A 42 17.47 13.89 51.76
C ILE A 42 16.25 12.98 51.63
N LEU A 43 16.23 12.12 50.60
CA LEU A 43 15.10 11.24 50.30
C LEU A 43 15.58 9.96 49.63
N ASP A 44 15.01 8.82 50.01
CA ASP A 44 15.11 7.53 49.31
C ASP A 44 13.69 6.94 49.22
N THR A 45 13.15 6.82 48.01
CA THR A 45 11.80 6.31 47.78
C THR A 45 11.71 5.54 46.47
N GLU A 46 10.74 4.65 46.37
CA GLU A 46 10.27 4.13 45.10
C GLU A 46 9.25 5.12 44.49
N ALA A 47 9.35 5.39 43.19
CA ALA A 47 8.50 6.32 42.46
C ALA A 47 7.98 5.69 41.16
N ARG A 48 6.80 6.12 40.70
CA ARG A 48 6.13 5.67 39.46
C ARG A 48 5.64 6.87 38.66
N ALA A 49 5.18 6.64 37.43
CA ALA A 49 4.65 7.70 36.57
C ALA A 49 3.49 8.45 37.28
N GLY A 50 3.53 9.77 37.21
CA GLY A 50 2.58 10.66 37.89
C GLY A 50 2.92 10.99 39.36
N PHE A 51 4.02 10.45 39.91
CA PHE A 51 4.40 10.69 41.30
C PHE A 51 5.03 12.08 41.50
N ASP A 52 4.56 12.82 42.50
CA ASP A 52 5.04 14.15 42.86
C ASP A 52 5.73 14.10 44.23
N VAL A 53 6.99 14.51 44.27
CA VAL A 53 7.85 14.48 45.45
C VAL A 53 8.25 15.90 45.82
N GLN A 54 8.02 16.25 47.07
CA GLN A 54 8.54 17.47 47.69
C GLN A 54 9.54 17.09 48.78
N THR A 55 10.73 17.64 48.68
CA THR A 55 11.80 17.43 49.68
C THR A 55 11.75 18.49 50.78
N SER A 56 12.25 18.14 51.97
CA SER A 56 12.28 19.04 53.13
C SER A 56 13.30 20.18 52.99
N LYS A 57 14.32 19.99 52.15
CA LYS A 57 15.38 20.96 51.82
C LYS A 57 15.69 20.90 50.32
N PRO A 58 16.23 21.97 49.71
CA PRO A 58 16.73 21.91 48.34
C PRO A 58 17.81 20.84 48.16
N PHE A 59 17.85 20.22 46.98
CA PHE A 59 18.81 19.21 46.57
C PHE A 59 19.61 19.67 45.36
N LYS A 60 20.71 18.98 45.07
CA LYS A 60 21.60 19.23 43.92
C LYS A 60 21.85 18.00 43.05
N LEU A 61 21.54 16.81 43.56
CA LEU A 61 21.79 15.54 42.89
C LEU A 61 20.58 14.61 43.08
N ILE A 62 20.22 13.92 42.00
CA ILE A 62 19.25 12.82 41.99
C ILE A 62 19.97 11.59 41.46
N GLN A 63 19.87 10.47 42.17
CA GLN A 63 20.25 9.16 41.68
C GLN A 63 19.00 8.35 41.38
N VAL A 64 18.98 7.73 40.21
CA VAL A 64 17.86 6.88 39.79
C VAL A 64 18.37 5.50 39.44
N VAL A 65 17.68 4.49 39.95
CA VAL A 65 17.94 3.08 39.68
C VAL A 65 16.64 2.41 39.27
N SER A 66 16.70 1.54 38.26
CA SER A 66 15.57 0.77 37.79
C SER A 66 15.99 -0.69 37.65
N GLU A 67 15.14 -1.64 38.07
CA GLU A 67 15.41 -3.07 37.87
C GLU A 67 15.32 -3.46 36.38
N THR A 68 14.46 -2.79 35.61
CA THR A 68 14.29 -3.04 34.18
C THR A 68 14.86 -1.91 33.33
N PRO A 69 15.44 -2.17 32.14
CA PRO A 69 15.75 -1.10 31.20
C PRO A 69 14.48 -0.35 30.82
N GLN A 70 14.50 0.98 30.92
CA GLN A 70 13.34 1.81 30.58
C GLN A 70 13.73 3.26 30.29
N ARG A 71 12.86 3.96 29.58
CA ARG A 71 12.93 5.41 29.44
C ARG A 71 12.16 6.10 30.57
N ILE A 72 12.77 7.15 31.12
CA ILE A 72 12.24 7.92 32.24
C ILE A 72 12.25 9.41 31.92
N GLU A 73 11.19 10.09 32.35
CA GLU A 73 11.01 11.52 32.17
C GLU A 73 10.65 12.17 33.50
N PHE A 74 11.45 13.14 33.93
CA PHE A 74 11.19 13.91 35.14
C PHE A 74 11.11 15.40 34.88
N TRP A 75 10.38 16.08 35.75
CA TRP A 75 10.49 17.51 35.94
C TRP A 75 11.07 17.83 37.31
N VAL A 76 12.16 18.59 37.33
CA VAL A 76 12.80 19.08 38.55
C VAL A 76 12.63 20.59 38.66
N SER A 77 12.27 21.11 39.84
CA SER A 77 12.02 22.54 40.03
C SER A 77 12.31 23.00 41.45
N GLU A 78 12.72 24.26 41.61
CA GLU A 78 12.78 24.94 42.91
C GLU A 78 11.38 25.30 43.43
N HIS A 79 10.42 25.51 42.53
CA HIS A 79 9.03 25.82 42.86
C HIS A 79 8.09 24.67 42.51
N LYS A 80 7.06 24.46 43.33
CA LYS A 80 6.06 23.41 43.08
C LYS A 80 5.38 23.64 41.75
N LEU A 81 5.35 22.61 40.89
CA LEU A 81 4.49 22.61 39.73
C LEU A 81 3.07 22.27 40.16
N THR A 82 2.29 23.28 40.51
CA THR A 82 0.83 23.16 40.54
C THR A 82 0.35 23.17 39.10
N TYR A 83 0.39 22.01 38.45
CA TYR A 83 -0.53 21.75 37.35
C TYR A 83 -1.88 21.47 37.98
N ASP A 84 -2.66 22.52 38.23
CA ASP A 84 -4.10 22.35 38.42
C ASP A 84 -4.63 21.88 37.08
N ALA A 85 -4.97 20.59 36.99
CA ALA A 85 -5.73 20.09 35.85
C ALA A 85 -6.95 21.02 35.70
N LEU A 86 -7.02 21.71 34.55
CA LEU A 86 -8.15 22.57 34.19
C LEU A 86 -9.44 21.82 34.54
N SER A 87 -10.32 22.49 35.29
CA SER A 87 -11.66 22.03 35.71
C SER A 87 -12.13 20.77 34.99
N LYS A 88 -12.34 19.66 35.70
CA LYS A 88 -12.94 18.43 35.13
C LYS A 88 -14.37 18.62 34.59
N LYS A 89 -14.97 19.80 34.76
CA LYS A 89 -16.31 20.11 34.26
C LYS A 89 -16.19 20.85 32.92
N PRO A 90 -16.83 20.35 31.85
CA PRO A 90 -16.92 21.10 30.61
C PRO A 90 -17.65 22.42 30.85
N SER A 91 -17.06 23.53 30.40
CA SER A 91 -17.70 24.86 30.46
C SER A 91 -18.45 25.20 29.16
N LYS A 92 -18.19 24.46 28.08
CA LYS A 92 -18.77 24.70 26.76
C LYS A 92 -19.25 23.40 26.12
N ALA A 93 -20.40 23.47 25.46
CA ALA A 93 -20.90 22.42 24.58
C ALA A 93 -21.15 23.00 23.18
N LYS A 94 -20.71 22.26 22.14
CA LYS A 94 -20.91 22.62 20.74
C LYS A 94 -21.48 21.43 19.98
N SER A 95 -22.61 21.64 19.31
CA SER A 95 -23.18 20.67 18.39
C SER A 95 -22.88 21.09 16.95
N PHE A 96 -22.47 20.15 16.11
CA PHE A 96 -22.28 20.38 14.68
C PHE A 96 -22.46 19.08 13.88
N LEU A 97 -22.63 19.22 12.58
CA LEU A 97 -22.59 18.09 11.64
C LEU A 97 -21.19 18.06 11.02
N ALA A 98 -20.51 16.93 11.13
CA ALA A 98 -19.33 16.65 10.34
C ALA A 98 -19.78 15.92 9.07
N GLU A 99 -19.56 16.54 7.92
CA GLU A 99 -19.84 15.95 6.62
C GLU A 99 -18.85 14.81 6.36
N TYR A 100 -19.35 13.69 5.84
CA TYR A 100 -18.54 12.53 5.48
C TYR A 100 -18.56 12.35 3.96
N TYR A 101 -17.39 12.25 3.35
CA TYR A 101 -17.21 12.21 1.89
C TYR A 101 -16.80 10.82 1.37
N GLY A 102 -16.70 9.80 2.23
CA GLY A 102 -16.34 8.43 1.84
C GLY A 102 -14.94 7.97 2.26
N GLY A 103 -14.70 6.67 2.23
CA GLY A 103 -13.43 6.03 2.61
C GLY A 103 -13.05 6.19 4.09
N GLY A 104 -11.77 6.44 4.35
CA GLY A 104 -11.29 6.81 5.69
C GLY A 104 -11.26 8.33 5.85
N GLN A 105 -11.86 8.86 6.92
CA GLN A 105 -11.94 10.31 7.15
C GLN A 105 -11.73 10.67 8.62
N LYS A 106 -10.95 11.73 8.86
CA LYS A 106 -10.85 12.39 10.16
C LYS A 106 -12.14 13.17 10.44
N ILE A 107 -12.81 12.85 11.53
CA ILE A 107 -14.03 13.52 11.99
C ILE A 107 -13.71 14.58 13.03
N LEU A 108 -12.73 14.33 13.90
CA LEU A 108 -12.29 15.28 14.92
C LEU A 108 -10.77 15.46 14.85
N PRO A 109 -10.27 16.71 14.82
CA PRO A 109 -8.85 16.96 15.04
C PRO A 109 -8.49 16.76 16.52
N PHE A 110 -7.20 16.72 16.80
CA PHE A 110 -6.71 16.87 18.17
C PHE A 110 -7.20 18.21 18.75
N ASP A 111 -7.71 18.17 19.98
CA ASP A 111 -8.10 19.37 20.73
C ASP A 111 -7.89 19.15 22.22
N SER A 112 -6.90 19.84 22.78
CA SER A 112 -6.54 19.76 24.20
C SER A 112 -7.62 20.28 25.15
N SER A 113 -8.58 21.08 24.65
CA SER A 113 -9.73 21.55 25.44
C SER A 113 -10.86 20.53 25.48
N GLN A 114 -10.83 19.50 24.62
CA GLN A 114 -11.88 18.50 24.51
C GLN A 114 -11.91 17.60 25.74
N SER A 115 -13.03 17.63 26.44
CA SER A 115 -13.29 16.74 27.58
C SER A 115 -13.99 15.46 27.15
N LYS A 116 -14.94 15.58 26.22
CA LYS A 116 -15.81 14.48 25.77
C LYS A 116 -16.43 14.84 24.43
N VAL A 117 -16.60 13.85 23.57
CA VAL A 117 -17.39 14.00 22.34
C VAL A 117 -18.34 12.83 22.20
N LYS A 118 -19.59 13.09 21.82
CA LYS A 118 -20.53 12.08 21.38
C LYS A 118 -20.67 12.20 19.87
N ILE A 119 -20.51 11.09 19.16
CA ILE A 119 -20.75 11.03 17.72
C ILE A 119 -21.87 10.05 17.42
N SER A 120 -22.64 10.34 16.38
CA SER A 120 -23.66 9.44 15.82
C SER A 120 -23.68 9.55 14.29
N PRO A 121 -23.12 8.57 13.57
CA PRO A 121 -23.07 8.58 12.11
C PRO A 121 -24.43 8.23 11.50
N SER A 122 -24.73 8.72 10.30
CA SER A 122 -25.92 8.36 9.54
C SER A 122 -25.74 7.08 8.70
N PHE A 123 -24.66 6.33 8.91
CA PHE A 123 -24.24 5.17 8.12
C PHE A 123 -23.40 4.23 8.99
N ASP A 124 -23.31 2.96 8.59
CA ASP A 124 -22.46 1.97 9.26
C ASP A 124 -20.98 2.27 9.00
N CYS A 125 -20.16 2.26 10.04
CA CYS A 125 -18.73 2.52 9.96
C CYS A 125 -17.93 1.77 11.03
N VAL A 126 -16.61 1.86 10.91
CA VAL A 126 -15.68 1.59 12.02
C VAL A 126 -15.04 2.90 12.46
N TYR A 127 -14.71 3.03 13.74
CA TYR A 127 -14.03 4.20 14.30
C TYR A 127 -12.73 3.82 15.03
N GLY A 128 -11.80 4.77 15.10
CA GLY A 128 -10.50 4.58 15.73
C GLY A 128 -9.56 5.78 15.60
N GLY A 129 -8.27 5.52 15.82
CA GLY A 129 -7.20 6.49 15.60
C GLY A 129 -6.83 6.65 14.13
N GLU A 130 -5.73 7.34 13.88
CA GLU A 130 -5.16 7.43 12.54
C GLU A 130 -4.86 6.04 11.98
N GLY A 131 -5.18 5.81 10.71
CA GLY A 131 -4.99 4.51 10.05
C GLY A 131 -6.08 3.47 10.32
N VAL A 132 -7.18 3.81 11.01
CA VAL A 132 -8.27 2.85 11.27
C VAL A 132 -8.78 2.19 9.98
N ASP A 133 -8.90 0.87 10.02
CA ASP A 133 -9.50 0.05 8.98
C ASP A 133 -10.53 -0.95 9.54
N PHE A 134 -11.06 -1.81 8.69
CA PHE A 134 -12.09 -2.78 9.10
C PHE A 134 -11.55 -3.90 9.99
N ASP A 135 -10.23 -4.09 10.04
CA ASP A 135 -9.60 -5.15 10.84
C ASP A 135 -9.14 -4.62 12.21
N SER A 136 -8.77 -3.34 12.29
CA SER A 136 -8.28 -2.65 13.49
C SER A 136 -9.33 -1.79 14.20
N GLY A 137 -10.42 -1.43 13.52
CA GLY A 137 -11.44 -0.50 14.01
C GLY A 137 -12.55 -1.15 14.83
N PHE A 138 -13.28 -0.30 15.58
CA PHE A 138 -14.47 -0.71 16.32
C PHE A 138 -15.73 -0.40 15.51
N ASN A 139 -16.60 -1.39 15.34
CA ASN A 139 -17.86 -1.22 14.61
C ASN A 139 -18.81 -0.23 15.31
N LEU A 140 -19.46 0.62 14.52
CA LEU A 140 -20.49 1.56 14.93
C LEU A 140 -21.60 1.58 13.87
N ALA A 141 -22.80 1.13 14.25
CA ALA A 141 -23.94 1.11 13.34
C ALA A 141 -24.51 2.51 13.12
N ALA A 142 -25.23 2.69 12.02
CA ALA A 142 -25.93 3.93 11.72
C ALA A 142 -26.90 4.32 12.85
N GLY A 143 -26.76 5.54 13.36
CA GLY A 143 -27.59 6.09 14.44
C GLY A 143 -27.10 5.76 15.85
N ASP A 144 -26.21 4.80 16.04
CA ASP A 144 -25.63 4.50 17.35
C ASP A 144 -24.77 5.65 17.86
N VAL A 145 -24.61 5.73 19.18
CA VAL A 145 -23.84 6.79 19.82
C VAL A 145 -22.55 6.23 20.40
N TYR A 146 -21.42 6.70 19.87
CA TYR A 146 -20.11 6.49 20.48
C TYR A 146 -19.70 7.70 21.32
N ILE A 147 -19.06 7.43 22.46
CA ILE A 147 -18.56 8.45 23.39
C ILE A 147 -17.02 8.39 23.40
N HIS A 148 -16.40 9.45 22.89
CA HIS A 148 -14.96 9.63 22.86
C HIS A 148 -14.50 10.53 24.01
N GLU A 149 -13.90 9.93 25.04
CA GLU A 149 -13.42 10.63 26.25
C GLU A 149 -11.90 10.91 26.17
N SER A 150 -11.46 11.48 25.05
CA SER A 150 -10.04 11.78 24.80
C SER A 150 -9.90 13.05 23.97
N ALA A 151 -8.77 13.74 24.12
CA ALA A 151 -8.35 14.85 23.26
C ALA A 151 -7.79 14.40 21.90
N ALA A 152 -7.54 13.10 21.74
CA ALA A 152 -6.99 12.52 20.52
C ALA A 152 -7.93 12.74 19.31
N PRO A 153 -7.37 12.87 18.09
CA PRO A 153 -8.18 12.92 16.88
C PRO A 153 -9.01 11.64 16.74
N LEU A 154 -10.14 11.75 16.07
CA LEU A 154 -11.04 10.64 15.82
C LEU A 154 -11.22 10.47 14.31
N TYR A 155 -10.98 9.26 13.84
CA TYR A 155 -11.15 8.85 12.46
C TYR A 155 -12.26 7.81 12.35
N ILE A 156 -12.93 7.79 11.21
CA ILE A 156 -13.90 6.76 10.85
C ILE A 156 -13.57 6.20 9.47
N LYS A 157 -13.97 4.96 9.20
CA LYS A 157 -13.94 4.35 7.88
C LYS A 157 -15.30 3.69 7.61
N SER A 158 -15.89 3.95 6.45
CA SER A 158 -17.10 3.24 6.00
C SER A 158 -16.86 2.57 4.65
N ARG A 159 -17.72 1.60 4.33
CA ARG A 159 -17.75 0.96 2.99
C ARG A 159 -18.35 1.90 1.95
N ILE A 160 -18.96 3.02 2.38
CA ILE A 160 -19.30 4.12 1.49
C ILE A 160 -17.99 4.69 0.93
N PRO A 161 -17.77 4.57 -0.38
CA PRO A 161 -16.52 4.94 -1.01
C PRO A 161 -16.38 6.45 -1.14
N LYS A 162 -15.14 6.92 -1.22
CA LYS A 162 -14.85 8.30 -1.60
C LYS A 162 -15.03 8.42 -3.10
N GLU A 163 -15.94 9.28 -3.52
CA GLU A 163 -16.12 9.58 -4.93
C GLU A 163 -15.18 10.69 -5.36
N TYR A 164 -14.77 10.60 -6.62
CA TYR A 164 -13.99 11.59 -7.30
C TYR A 164 -14.71 11.98 -8.59
N LYS A 165 -14.32 13.11 -9.17
CA LYS A 165 -14.76 13.59 -10.47
C LYS A 165 -13.52 13.87 -11.32
N LEU A 166 -13.56 13.45 -12.57
CA LEU A 166 -12.53 13.80 -13.55
C LEU A 166 -12.81 15.21 -14.11
N ILE A 167 -11.78 16.06 -14.17
CA ILE A 167 -11.91 17.39 -14.76
C ILE A 167 -11.64 17.29 -16.27
N ALA A 168 -12.70 16.99 -17.05
CA ALA A 168 -12.63 16.78 -18.49
C ALA A 168 -11.99 17.94 -19.29
N GLY A 169 -12.06 19.17 -18.77
CA GLY A 169 -11.49 20.37 -19.41
C GLY A 169 -10.00 20.63 -19.15
N ALA A 170 -9.33 19.79 -18.34
CA ALA A 170 -7.92 19.95 -17.97
C ALA A 170 -7.01 18.85 -18.56
N ALA A 171 -7.53 18.04 -19.49
CA ALA A 171 -6.75 16.99 -20.13
C ALA A 171 -5.61 17.62 -20.97
N SER A 172 -4.36 17.44 -20.54
CA SER A 172 -3.20 17.72 -21.39
C SER A 172 -2.95 16.50 -22.27
N ILE A 173 -2.97 16.71 -23.61
CA ILE A 173 -2.46 15.73 -24.56
C ILE A 173 -0.95 15.91 -24.57
N GLU A 174 -0.24 15.06 -23.85
CA GLU A 174 1.20 15.12 -23.81
C GLU A 174 1.75 14.04 -24.75
N ASN A 175 2.19 14.50 -25.93
CA ASN A 175 2.81 13.75 -27.03
C ASN A 175 1.89 12.93 -27.95
N GLU A 176 1.60 13.53 -29.13
CA GLU A 176 1.11 12.79 -30.29
C GLU A 176 2.26 12.00 -30.93
N THR A 177 2.26 10.68 -30.84
CA THR A 177 3.08 9.85 -31.74
C THR A 177 2.24 9.41 -32.92
N SER A 178 2.57 9.93 -34.10
CA SER A 178 1.99 9.53 -35.39
C SER A 178 2.56 8.17 -35.81
N THR A 179 2.13 7.09 -35.16
CA THR A 179 2.47 5.74 -35.64
C THR A 179 1.24 4.85 -35.59
N VAL A 180 0.93 4.27 -36.75
CA VAL A 180 -0.17 3.33 -36.96
C VAL A 180 0.03 2.13 -36.06
N ILE A 181 -0.82 1.95 -35.06
CA ILE A 181 -0.74 0.83 -34.13
C ILE A 181 -2.17 0.35 -33.86
N SER A 182 -2.44 -0.95 -34.01
CA SER A 182 -3.80 -1.50 -33.93
C SER A 182 -4.16 -2.19 -32.62
N THR A 183 -3.21 -2.63 -31.77
CA THR A 183 -3.54 -3.29 -30.49
C THR A 183 -2.36 -3.35 -29.49
N ALA A 184 -2.53 -2.78 -28.29
CA ALA A 184 -1.65 -2.99 -27.13
C ALA A 184 -2.16 -4.19 -26.31
N PHE A 185 -1.27 -5.03 -25.77
CA PHE A 185 -1.66 -6.27 -25.09
C PHE A 185 -1.13 -6.42 -23.66
N SER A 186 -0.02 -5.76 -23.29
CA SER A 186 0.54 -5.89 -21.95
C SER A 186 1.12 -4.58 -21.43
N GLY A 187 0.91 -4.30 -20.14
CA GLY A 187 1.48 -3.17 -19.42
C GLY A 187 2.30 -3.66 -18.21
N LEU A 188 3.57 -3.27 -18.09
CA LEU A 188 4.39 -3.44 -16.88
C LEU A 188 4.67 -2.05 -16.27
N TRP A 189 4.34 -1.84 -15.01
CA TRP A 189 4.70 -0.63 -14.29
C TRP A 189 6.09 -0.80 -13.71
N VAL A 190 6.93 0.22 -13.85
CA VAL A 190 8.28 0.22 -13.27
C VAL A 190 8.42 1.51 -12.50
N ASN A 191 8.60 1.35 -11.19
CA ASN A 191 9.01 2.38 -10.25
C ASN A 191 8.43 3.77 -10.50
N GLY A 192 7.31 4.11 -9.86
CA GLY A 192 6.82 5.49 -9.66
C GLY A 192 6.36 6.22 -10.92
N ASN A 193 7.29 6.42 -11.85
CA ASN A 193 7.26 7.36 -12.94
C ASN A 193 7.33 6.68 -14.31
N TYR A 194 7.49 5.35 -14.43
CA TYR A 194 7.56 4.70 -15.75
C TYR A 194 6.52 3.60 -15.96
N ALA A 195 5.92 3.59 -17.16
CA ALA A 195 4.99 2.56 -17.60
C ALA A 195 5.46 1.94 -18.91
N TYR A 196 5.41 0.62 -19.01
CA TYR A 196 5.92 -0.16 -20.12
C TYR A 196 4.74 -0.77 -20.82
N ILE A 197 4.65 -0.64 -22.13
CA ILE A 197 3.54 -1.18 -22.90
C ILE A 197 4.11 -2.00 -24.06
N LYS A 198 3.79 -3.29 -24.11
CA LYS A 198 4.13 -4.15 -25.25
C LYS A 198 3.04 -4.04 -26.31
N ILE A 199 3.50 -3.79 -27.53
CA ILE A 199 2.64 -3.60 -28.69
C ILE A 199 2.81 -4.79 -29.62
N LYS A 200 1.74 -5.58 -29.80
CA LYS A 200 1.80 -6.91 -30.44
C LYS A 200 2.25 -6.85 -31.90
N GLU A 201 1.87 -5.82 -32.64
CA GLU A 201 2.17 -5.73 -34.08
C GLU A 201 3.63 -5.48 -34.40
N PHE A 202 4.37 -4.83 -33.50
CA PHE A 202 5.75 -4.41 -33.78
C PHE A 202 6.79 -5.26 -33.05
N GLN A 203 6.34 -6.18 -32.19
CA GLN A 203 7.18 -6.82 -31.16
C GLN A 203 7.99 -5.83 -30.31
N ASN A 204 7.69 -4.53 -30.39
CA ASN A 204 8.41 -3.48 -29.68
C ASN A 204 7.71 -3.17 -28.37
N THR A 205 8.54 -2.94 -27.34
CA THR A 205 8.12 -2.39 -26.06
C THR A 205 8.24 -0.87 -26.13
N LYS A 206 7.26 -0.15 -25.60
CA LYS A 206 7.34 1.30 -25.38
C LYS A 206 7.47 1.57 -23.89
N VAL A 207 8.33 2.51 -23.52
CA VAL A 207 8.44 3.01 -22.14
C VAL A 207 7.93 4.43 -22.12
N PHE A 208 7.04 4.72 -21.19
CA PHE A 208 6.43 6.01 -20.99
C PHE A 208 6.89 6.58 -19.67
N ASN A 209 7.47 7.78 -19.69
CA ASN A 209 7.65 8.58 -18.49
C ASN A 209 6.33 9.26 -18.14
N LEU A 210 5.78 8.99 -16.96
CA LEU A 210 4.48 9.50 -16.50
C LEU A 210 4.58 10.93 -15.94
N GLU A 211 5.79 11.39 -15.61
CA GLU A 211 6.05 12.75 -15.17
C GLU A 211 6.22 13.71 -16.36
N THR A 212 7.01 13.31 -17.36
CA THR A 212 7.35 14.15 -18.52
C THR A 212 6.56 13.81 -19.78
N ALA A 213 5.77 12.73 -19.76
CA ALA A 213 5.10 12.13 -20.92
C ALA A 213 6.03 11.69 -22.06
N GLU A 214 7.34 11.64 -21.84
CA GLU A 214 8.29 11.18 -22.86
C GLU A 214 8.10 9.69 -23.17
N ILE A 215 8.25 9.34 -24.45
CA ILE A 215 8.12 7.97 -24.94
C ILE A 215 9.48 7.50 -25.46
N TYR A 216 10.00 6.44 -24.86
CA TYR A 216 11.22 5.78 -25.30
C TYR A 216 10.87 4.49 -26.06
N ASN A 217 11.67 4.19 -27.08
CA ASN A 217 11.66 2.87 -27.71
C ASN A 217 12.41 1.91 -26.80
N GLY A 218 11.69 0.93 -26.24
CA GLY A 218 12.29 -0.17 -25.51
C GLY A 218 12.73 -1.30 -26.45
N PHE A 219 13.49 -2.23 -25.89
CA PHE A 219 13.95 -3.44 -26.58
C PHE A 219 12.80 -4.43 -26.85
N ILE A 220 12.98 -5.29 -27.86
CA ILE A 220 12.08 -6.42 -28.15
C ILE A 220 12.33 -7.48 -27.08
N ASN A 221 11.44 -7.56 -26.10
CA ASN A 221 11.55 -8.50 -24.98
C ASN A 221 10.31 -9.38 -24.88
N ASP A 222 10.51 -10.65 -24.52
CA ASP A 222 9.44 -11.63 -24.40
C ASP A 222 8.66 -11.46 -23.10
N SER A 223 9.37 -11.16 -22.01
CA SER A 223 8.84 -10.95 -20.66
C SER A 223 9.75 -10.01 -19.86
N MET A 224 9.22 -9.37 -18.82
CA MET A 224 9.92 -8.38 -18.00
C MET A 224 9.41 -8.44 -16.56
N CYS A 225 10.27 -8.16 -15.57
CA CYS A 225 9.92 -7.98 -14.17
C CYS A 225 10.82 -6.92 -13.50
N ILE A 226 10.41 -6.42 -12.33
CA ILE A 226 11.29 -5.61 -11.48
C ILE A 226 12.01 -6.53 -10.49
N HIS A 227 13.33 -6.48 -10.46
CA HIS A 227 14.15 -7.26 -9.55
C HIS A 227 15.15 -6.33 -8.87
N GLU A 228 15.16 -6.29 -7.53
CA GLU A 228 16.02 -5.39 -6.74
C GLU A 228 15.97 -3.93 -7.17
N GLY A 229 14.79 -3.46 -7.59
CA GLY A 229 14.58 -2.09 -8.04
C GLY A 229 15.07 -1.79 -9.45
N VAL A 230 15.61 -2.77 -10.19
CA VAL A 230 15.96 -2.62 -11.61
C VAL A 230 15.03 -3.42 -12.51
N VAL A 231 14.90 -2.97 -13.75
CA VAL A 231 14.10 -3.67 -14.75
C VAL A 231 14.91 -4.79 -15.34
N THR A 232 14.44 -6.02 -15.19
CA THR A 232 15.05 -7.20 -15.80
C THR A 232 14.15 -7.70 -16.92
N ALA A 233 14.72 -7.89 -18.10
CA ALA A 233 14.02 -8.36 -19.28
C ALA A 233 14.55 -9.72 -19.76
N LEU A 234 13.64 -10.53 -20.28
CA LEU A 234 13.90 -11.80 -20.92
C LEU A 234 13.91 -11.64 -22.44
N THR A 235 14.98 -12.10 -23.08
CA THR A 235 15.06 -12.30 -24.53
C THR A 235 15.31 -13.77 -24.82
N THR A 236 14.45 -14.40 -25.64
CA THR A 236 14.57 -15.82 -25.96
C THR A 236 15.24 -16.05 -27.30
N SER A 237 15.95 -17.18 -27.42
CA SER A 237 16.59 -17.63 -28.66
C SER A 237 16.38 -19.13 -28.83
N SER A 238 16.74 -19.68 -29.99
CA SER A 238 16.67 -21.13 -30.23
C SER A 238 17.65 -21.95 -29.36
N SER A 239 18.64 -21.31 -28.74
CA SER A 239 19.71 -21.97 -27.97
C SER A 239 19.61 -21.75 -26.45
N GLY A 240 18.61 -21.01 -25.98
CA GLY A 240 18.47 -20.60 -24.59
C GLY A 240 17.91 -19.19 -24.49
N PHE A 241 18.30 -18.45 -23.46
CA PHE A 241 17.75 -17.12 -23.19
C PHE A 241 18.78 -16.17 -22.57
N GLU A 242 18.46 -14.88 -22.63
CA GLU A 242 19.25 -13.81 -22.04
C GLU A 242 18.40 -13.04 -21.03
N LEU A 243 19.02 -12.68 -19.91
CA LEU A 243 18.48 -11.74 -18.94
C LEU A 243 19.30 -10.46 -19.01
N THR A 244 18.61 -9.37 -19.30
CA THR A 244 19.22 -8.04 -19.40
C THR A 244 18.60 -7.13 -18.37
N SER A 245 19.42 -6.55 -17.50
CA SER A 245 18.99 -5.54 -16.52
C SER A 245 19.20 -4.15 -17.08
N PHE A 246 18.25 -3.26 -16.84
CA PHE A 246 18.25 -1.88 -17.32
C PHE A 246 17.99 -0.90 -16.18
N THR A 247 18.33 0.37 -16.44
CA THR A 247 17.81 1.51 -15.66
C THR A 247 16.28 1.58 -15.75
N ASP A 248 15.66 2.29 -14.81
CA ASP A 248 14.19 2.40 -14.69
C ASP A 248 13.48 2.98 -15.93
N ASP A 249 14.22 3.73 -16.74
CA ASP A 249 13.76 4.34 -18.00
C ASP A 249 14.13 3.51 -19.25
N MET A 250 14.77 2.34 -19.08
CA MET A 250 15.38 1.50 -20.12
C MET A 250 16.40 2.21 -21.02
N SER A 251 16.90 3.39 -20.63
CA SER A 251 17.83 4.14 -21.48
C SER A 251 19.22 3.49 -21.50
N GLN A 252 19.57 2.74 -20.46
CA GLN A 252 20.88 2.12 -20.31
C GLN A 252 20.77 0.65 -19.87
N GLU A 253 21.50 -0.22 -20.58
CA GLU A 253 21.78 -1.59 -20.14
C GLU A 253 22.79 -1.56 -18.98
N LEU A 254 22.42 -2.18 -17.86
CA LEU A 254 23.24 -2.27 -16.65
C LEU A 254 24.05 -3.57 -16.60
N SER A 255 23.41 -4.69 -16.99
CA SER A 255 24.05 -5.99 -17.06
C SER A 255 23.33 -6.90 -18.03
N LYS A 256 24.04 -7.92 -18.52
CA LYS A 256 23.51 -8.93 -19.42
C LYS A 256 24.12 -10.29 -19.11
N VAL A 257 23.27 -11.30 -18.99
CA VAL A 257 23.67 -12.68 -18.70
C VAL A 257 22.98 -13.61 -19.69
N SER A 258 23.75 -14.42 -20.40
CA SER A 258 23.25 -15.36 -21.39
C SER A 258 23.35 -16.79 -20.86
N PHE A 259 22.27 -17.53 -20.99
CA PHE A 259 22.17 -18.93 -20.57
C PHE A 259 21.94 -19.83 -21.77
N PHE A 260 22.79 -20.85 -21.92
CA PHE A 260 22.65 -21.85 -22.96
C PHE A 260 21.85 -23.05 -22.44
N THR A 261 20.60 -23.15 -22.88
CA THR A 261 19.63 -24.17 -22.43
C THR A 261 18.79 -24.64 -23.63
N PRO A 262 19.37 -25.41 -24.57
CA PRO A 262 18.67 -25.82 -25.79
C PRO A 262 17.46 -26.74 -25.53
N ASP A 263 17.43 -27.36 -24.35
CA ASP A 263 16.36 -28.19 -23.80
C ASP A 263 15.26 -27.38 -23.10
N PHE A 264 15.41 -26.05 -22.98
CA PHE A 264 14.47 -25.20 -22.25
C PHE A 264 14.15 -23.93 -23.01
N LYS A 265 12.87 -23.74 -23.28
CA LYS A 265 12.36 -22.54 -23.94
C LYS A 265 11.68 -21.66 -22.91
N ALA A 266 12.42 -20.66 -22.45
CA ALA A 266 11.90 -19.64 -21.53
C ALA A 266 10.71 -18.89 -22.17
N THR A 267 9.73 -18.52 -21.34
CA THR A 267 8.53 -17.80 -21.78
C THR A 267 8.23 -16.59 -20.90
N LYS A 268 8.44 -16.71 -19.58
CA LYS A 268 8.11 -15.67 -18.60
C LYS A 268 9.16 -15.53 -17.52
N ILE A 269 9.30 -14.32 -16.99
CA ILE A 269 10.10 -14.05 -15.79
C ILE A 269 9.27 -13.36 -14.72
N VAL A 270 9.63 -13.63 -13.46
CA VAL A 270 9.06 -12.99 -12.29
C VAL A 270 10.14 -12.84 -11.21
N SER A 271 10.11 -11.74 -10.46
CA SER A 271 10.96 -11.56 -9.30
C SER A 271 10.21 -12.01 -8.05
N ALA A 272 10.86 -12.81 -7.20
CA ALA A 272 10.29 -13.27 -5.95
C ALA A 272 11.41 -13.49 -4.91
N LYS A 273 11.22 -12.99 -3.69
CA LYS A 273 12.14 -13.21 -2.55
C LYS A 273 13.62 -12.91 -2.87
N GLY A 274 13.89 -11.87 -3.66
CA GLY A 274 15.25 -11.50 -4.03
C GLY A 274 15.89 -12.40 -5.09
N TYR A 275 15.10 -13.15 -5.87
CA TYR A 275 15.58 -13.93 -7.00
C TYR A 275 14.77 -13.65 -8.26
N VAL A 276 15.38 -13.90 -9.42
CA VAL A 276 14.66 -13.97 -10.70
C VAL A 276 14.32 -15.43 -10.98
N PHE A 277 13.04 -15.67 -11.24
CA PHE A 277 12.52 -16.96 -11.66
C PHE A 277 12.16 -16.91 -13.14
N VAL A 278 12.60 -17.91 -13.89
CA VAL A 278 12.35 -18.06 -15.33
C VAL A 278 11.45 -19.27 -15.54
N PHE A 279 10.22 -19.00 -15.97
CA PHE A 279 9.26 -20.01 -16.39
C PHE A 279 9.44 -20.28 -17.87
N GLY A 280 9.30 -21.55 -18.26
CA GLY A 280 9.35 -21.96 -19.64
C GLY A 280 8.84 -23.38 -19.83
N GLU A 281 9.11 -23.92 -21.02
CA GLU A 281 8.78 -25.29 -21.38
C GLU A 281 10.05 -26.10 -21.64
N ASP A 282 10.07 -27.33 -21.14
CA ASP A 282 11.03 -28.34 -21.56
C ASP A 282 10.80 -28.67 -23.04
N ALA A 283 11.85 -28.59 -23.85
CA ALA A 283 11.75 -28.64 -25.31
C ALA A 283 11.32 -30.02 -25.84
N GLU A 284 11.61 -31.08 -25.08
CA GLU A 284 11.27 -32.45 -25.48
C GLU A 284 9.87 -32.85 -25.03
N SER A 285 9.54 -32.60 -23.77
CA SER A 285 8.27 -33.02 -23.16
C SER A 285 7.15 -32.00 -23.29
N GLY A 286 7.48 -30.72 -23.53
CA GLY A 286 6.53 -29.60 -23.47
C GLY A 286 6.01 -29.30 -22.06
N ALA A 287 6.56 -29.94 -21.03
CA ALA A 287 6.17 -29.73 -19.65
C ALA A 287 6.69 -28.37 -19.14
N SER A 288 5.92 -27.73 -18.26
CA SER A 288 6.37 -26.50 -17.60
C SER A 288 7.59 -26.79 -16.72
N ARG A 289 8.61 -25.93 -16.82
CA ARG A 289 9.84 -25.97 -16.01
C ARG A 289 10.12 -24.59 -15.44
N LEU A 290 10.71 -24.54 -14.24
CA LEU A 290 11.02 -23.32 -13.52
C LEU A 290 12.49 -23.30 -13.14
N LEU A 291 13.19 -22.26 -13.54
CA LEU A 291 14.58 -22.05 -13.19
C LEU A 291 14.70 -20.86 -12.25
N LYS A 292 15.38 -21.04 -11.13
CA LYS A 292 15.83 -19.96 -10.26
C LYS A 292 17.19 -19.48 -10.75
N VAL A 293 17.34 -18.18 -10.92
CA VAL A 293 18.63 -17.55 -11.25
C VAL A 293 19.30 -17.12 -9.95
N GLU A 294 20.50 -17.65 -9.71
CA GLU A 294 21.31 -17.35 -8.52
C GLU A 294 22.77 -17.28 -8.94
N ASP A 295 23.45 -16.17 -8.67
CA ASP A 295 24.86 -15.95 -9.00
C ASP A 295 25.23 -16.31 -10.45
N ASN A 296 24.42 -15.85 -11.42
CA ASN A 296 24.55 -16.18 -12.85
C ASN A 296 24.54 -17.68 -13.17
N SER A 297 23.98 -18.48 -12.27
CA SER A 297 23.75 -19.91 -12.43
C SER A 297 22.25 -20.20 -12.46
N LEU A 298 21.89 -21.33 -13.09
CA LEU A 298 20.51 -21.80 -13.14
C LEU A 298 20.34 -22.99 -12.21
N ILE A 299 19.36 -22.87 -11.33
CA ILE A 299 18.95 -23.94 -10.41
C ILE A 299 17.56 -24.37 -10.84
N ASP A 300 17.42 -25.65 -11.17
CA ASP A 300 16.12 -26.24 -11.45
C ASP A 300 15.28 -26.27 -10.17
N VAL A 301 14.10 -25.68 -10.23
CA VAL A 301 13.17 -25.68 -9.10
C VAL A 301 12.23 -26.84 -9.30
N ASP A 302 12.24 -27.79 -8.36
CA ASP A 302 11.26 -28.86 -8.36
C ASP A 302 9.87 -28.26 -8.19
N LEU A 303 9.12 -28.28 -9.28
CA LEU A 303 7.76 -27.77 -9.38
C LEU A 303 6.73 -28.70 -8.71
N GLY A 304 7.15 -29.86 -8.20
CA GLY A 304 6.30 -30.81 -7.48
C GLY A 304 5.04 -31.14 -8.29
N ALA A 305 3.86 -30.89 -7.71
CA ALA A 305 2.57 -31.18 -8.34
C ALA A 305 2.25 -30.36 -9.61
N ILE A 306 3.08 -29.38 -10.00
CA ILE A 306 2.96 -28.64 -11.27
C ILE A 306 3.72 -29.35 -12.41
N SER A 307 4.56 -30.36 -12.11
CA SER A 307 5.31 -31.14 -13.10
C SER A 307 4.33 -31.90 -14.02
N GLY A 308 4.02 -31.35 -15.18
CA GLY A 308 3.02 -31.88 -16.12
C GLY A 308 1.93 -30.88 -16.53
N ALA A 309 1.89 -29.69 -15.92
CA ALA A 309 1.01 -28.62 -16.36
C ALA A 309 1.45 -28.05 -17.71
N LYS A 310 0.46 -27.71 -18.55
CA LYS A 310 0.65 -27.00 -19.83
C LYS A 310 1.39 -25.69 -19.60
N VAL A 311 2.15 -25.28 -20.62
CA VAL A 311 2.95 -24.04 -20.69
C VAL A 311 2.35 -22.87 -19.89
N VAL A 312 3.11 -22.40 -18.90
CA VAL A 312 2.78 -21.17 -18.17
C VAL A 312 2.83 -19.99 -19.14
N ARG A 313 1.65 -19.39 -19.35
CA ARG A 313 1.44 -18.23 -20.23
C ARG A 313 1.53 -16.91 -19.50
N TYR A 314 1.31 -16.92 -18.19
CA TYR A 314 1.37 -15.75 -17.35
C TYR A 314 1.73 -16.17 -15.92
N VAL A 315 2.52 -15.36 -15.23
CA VAL A 315 2.87 -15.60 -13.83
C VAL A 315 2.91 -14.28 -13.07
N HIS A 316 2.45 -14.33 -11.83
CA HIS A 316 2.61 -13.26 -10.85
C HIS A 316 3.01 -13.86 -9.50
N TYR A 317 3.83 -13.15 -8.75
CA TYR A 317 4.19 -13.48 -7.38
C TYR A 317 3.70 -12.38 -6.44
N SER A 318 2.92 -12.77 -5.43
CA SER A 318 2.44 -11.86 -4.39
C SER A 318 3.37 -11.97 -3.19
N GLU A 319 4.05 -10.86 -2.85
CA GLU A 319 4.94 -10.82 -1.69
C GLU A 319 4.18 -10.98 -0.37
N GLU A 320 2.98 -10.40 -0.29
CA GLU A 320 2.18 -10.40 0.94
C GLU A 320 1.60 -11.78 1.26
N SER A 321 1.18 -12.53 0.23
CA SER A 321 0.66 -13.89 0.42
C SER A 321 1.71 -14.99 0.25
N GLU A 322 2.93 -14.64 -0.16
CA GLU A 322 4.03 -15.54 -0.50
C GLU A 322 3.63 -16.66 -1.46
N LYS A 323 2.82 -16.31 -2.47
CA LYS A 323 2.26 -17.26 -3.45
C LYS A 323 2.56 -16.87 -4.89
N PHE A 324 2.81 -17.87 -5.70
CA PHE A 324 2.78 -17.80 -7.16
C PHE A 324 1.36 -18.03 -7.69
N PHE A 325 0.99 -17.22 -8.68
CA PHE A 325 -0.22 -17.35 -9.48
C PHE A 325 0.21 -17.57 -10.94
N ALA A 326 0.17 -18.81 -11.40
CA ALA A 326 0.66 -19.22 -12.71
C ALA A 326 -0.50 -19.71 -13.59
N TYR A 327 -0.73 -19.05 -14.72
CA TYR A 327 -1.80 -19.38 -15.65
C TYR A 327 -1.30 -20.21 -16.83
N THR A 328 -1.95 -21.34 -17.09
CA THR A 328 -1.52 -22.35 -18.08
C THR A 328 -2.29 -22.30 -19.41
N GLY A 329 -3.16 -21.31 -19.59
CA GLY A 329 -4.03 -21.21 -20.76
C GLY A 329 -5.46 -21.75 -20.57
N SER A 330 -5.71 -22.48 -19.48
CA SER A 330 -7.06 -22.90 -19.08
C SER A 330 -7.28 -22.88 -17.57
N GLU A 331 -6.21 -22.85 -16.79
CA GLU A 331 -6.25 -22.92 -15.33
C GLU A 331 -5.26 -21.93 -14.72
N MET A 332 -5.65 -21.37 -13.57
CA MET A 332 -4.77 -20.65 -12.66
C MET A 332 -4.28 -21.62 -11.59
N LEU A 333 -2.97 -21.81 -11.51
CA LEU A 333 -2.30 -22.56 -10.48
C LEU A 333 -1.85 -21.59 -9.38
N ILE A 334 -2.22 -21.89 -8.14
CA ILE A 334 -1.91 -21.09 -6.97
C ILE A 334 -1.04 -21.94 -6.05
N CYS A 335 0.19 -21.50 -5.84
CA CYS A 335 1.22 -22.30 -5.19
C CYS A 335 1.97 -21.43 -4.16
N PRO A 336 2.26 -21.93 -2.95
CA PRO A 336 3.16 -21.25 -2.03
C PRO A 336 4.57 -21.18 -2.65
N PHE A 337 5.41 -20.26 -2.13
CA PHE A 337 6.77 -20.05 -2.63
C PHE A 337 7.65 -21.31 -2.62
N ASP A 338 7.42 -22.23 -1.68
CA ASP A 338 8.13 -23.51 -1.57
C ASP A 338 7.55 -24.63 -2.45
N PHE A 339 6.51 -24.34 -3.23
CA PHE A 339 5.81 -25.29 -4.10
C PHE A 339 5.30 -26.56 -3.39
N SER A 340 5.13 -26.50 -2.06
CA SER A 340 4.70 -27.64 -1.23
C SER A 340 3.27 -28.14 -1.53
N SER A 341 2.44 -27.29 -2.14
CA SER A 341 1.08 -27.63 -2.55
C SER A 341 0.66 -26.85 -3.79
N VAL A 342 -0.32 -27.36 -4.53
CA VAL A 342 -0.84 -26.70 -5.72
C VAL A 342 -2.36 -26.73 -5.67
N GLN A 343 -2.97 -25.55 -5.73
CA GLN A 343 -4.39 -25.40 -5.97
C GLN A 343 -4.60 -25.00 -7.43
N SER A 344 -5.54 -25.66 -8.12
CA SER A 344 -5.95 -25.28 -9.47
C SER A 344 -7.33 -24.64 -9.46
N MET A 345 -7.51 -23.63 -10.31
CA MET A 345 -8.77 -22.95 -10.56
C MET A 345 -8.99 -22.82 -12.07
N VAL A 346 -10.13 -23.30 -12.57
CA VAL A 346 -10.46 -23.18 -14.00
C VAL A 346 -10.74 -21.73 -14.38
N VAL A 347 -10.09 -21.27 -15.46
CA VAL A 347 -10.26 -19.94 -16.05
C VAL A 347 -10.71 -20.12 -17.50
N SER A 348 -12.02 -20.05 -17.71
CA SER A 348 -12.65 -20.34 -19.01
C SER A 348 -12.42 -19.27 -20.08
N ASP A 349 -12.12 -18.04 -19.68
CA ASP A 349 -12.19 -16.86 -20.53
C ASP A 349 -10.82 -16.33 -20.98
N GLY A 350 -9.76 -17.13 -20.81
CA GLY A 350 -8.40 -16.67 -21.05
C GLY A 350 -7.90 -15.68 -19.99
N LEU A 351 -6.59 -15.48 -19.91
CA LEU A 351 -6.02 -14.26 -19.32
C LEU A 351 -5.34 -13.42 -20.39
N LEU A 352 -5.48 -12.11 -20.26
CA LEU A 352 -4.62 -11.15 -20.94
C LEU A 352 -3.27 -11.14 -20.22
N ASP A 353 -2.21 -11.06 -20.99
CA ASP A 353 -0.85 -10.92 -20.49
C ASP A 353 -0.69 -9.49 -19.94
N CYS A 354 -1.21 -9.21 -18.75
CA CYS A 354 -1.22 -7.88 -18.16
C CYS A 354 -0.86 -7.98 -16.68
N LEU A 355 -0.31 -6.91 -16.10
CA LEU A 355 0.00 -6.92 -14.67
C LEU A 355 -1.24 -7.26 -13.82
N ALA A 356 -1.04 -8.13 -12.84
CA ALA A 356 -2.01 -8.38 -11.82
C ALA A 356 -2.11 -7.16 -10.90
N ILE A 357 -3.31 -6.85 -10.44
CA ILE A 357 -3.58 -5.80 -9.47
C ILE A 357 -3.75 -6.46 -8.12
N GLU A 358 -2.95 -6.06 -7.14
CA GLU A 358 -3.01 -6.60 -5.79
C GLU A 358 -3.47 -5.55 -4.77
N THR A 359 -4.31 -5.97 -3.83
CA THR A 359 -4.65 -5.27 -2.59
C THR A 359 -4.29 -6.16 -1.42
N SER A 360 -4.42 -5.71 -0.17
CA SER A 360 -4.11 -6.55 1.00
C SER A 360 -4.85 -7.89 1.04
N SER A 361 -6.07 -7.94 0.50
CA SER A 361 -6.93 -9.14 0.57
C SER A 361 -7.11 -9.86 -0.76
N TYR A 362 -6.92 -9.18 -1.89
CA TYR A 362 -7.31 -9.72 -3.20
C TYR A 362 -6.25 -9.47 -4.27
N ILE A 363 -6.27 -10.31 -5.29
CA ILE A 363 -5.53 -10.13 -6.52
C ILE A 363 -6.49 -10.21 -7.70
N SER A 364 -6.30 -9.38 -8.71
CA SER A 364 -7.14 -9.31 -9.91
C SER A 364 -6.31 -9.43 -11.17
N PHE A 365 -6.79 -10.25 -12.10
CA PHE A 365 -6.21 -10.44 -13.44
C PHE A 365 -7.23 -10.05 -14.51
N SER A 366 -6.80 -9.49 -15.64
CA SER A 366 -7.71 -9.25 -16.76
C SER A 366 -7.85 -10.50 -17.65
N THR A 367 -9.07 -10.84 -18.03
CA THR A 367 -9.40 -11.98 -18.90
C THR A 367 -9.45 -11.57 -20.37
N ALA A 368 -9.41 -12.52 -21.30
CA ALA A 368 -9.46 -12.21 -22.74
C ALA A 368 -10.79 -11.57 -23.17
N SER A 369 -11.87 -11.85 -22.44
CA SER A 369 -13.17 -11.18 -22.59
C SER A 369 -13.24 -9.79 -21.95
N ARG A 370 -12.13 -9.28 -21.43
CA ARG A 370 -12.04 -8.00 -20.70
C ARG A 370 -12.93 -8.03 -19.45
N LYS A 371 -12.82 -9.08 -18.66
CA LYS A 371 -13.35 -9.17 -17.29
C LYS A 371 -12.18 -9.28 -16.30
N ALA A 372 -12.50 -9.29 -15.03
CA ALA A 372 -11.61 -9.54 -13.91
C ALA A 372 -11.85 -10.94 -13.43
N LEU A 373 -10.74 -11.64 -13.29
CA LEU A 373 -10.64 -12.77 -12.40
C LEU A 373 -10.10 -12.23 -11.07
N ILE A 374 -10.96 -12.13 -10.06
CA ILE A 374 -10.58 -11.67 -8.72
C ILE A 374 -10.42 -12.89 -7.84
N ILE A 375 -9.32 -12.96 -7.09
CA ILE A 375 -8.98 -14.08 -6.22
C ILE A 375 -8.66 -13.51 -4.84
N ASN A 376 -9.29 -14.04 -3.80
CA ASN A 376 -8.91 -13.74 -2.42
C ASN A 376 -7.58 -14.44 -2.10
N LYS A 377 -6.58 -13.69 -1.62
CA LYS A 377 -5.22 -14.22 -1.41
C LYS A 377 -5.13 -15.25 -0.29
N ALA A 378 -5.97 -15.11 0.74
CA ALA A 378 -5.99 -16.01 1.88
C ALA A 378 -6.71 -17.32 1.54
N THR A 379 -7.92 -17.23 0.99
CA THR A 379 -8.78 -18.40 0.74
C THR A 379 -8.63 -19.00 -0.65
N SER A 380 -7.93 -18.32 -1.56
CA SER A 380 -7.83 -18.67 -2.98
C SER A 380 -9.19 -18.82 -3.67
N GLN A 381 -10.24 -18.22 -3.12
CA GLN A 381 -11.57 -18.24 -3.70
C GLN A 381 -11.71 -17.21 -4.82
N ARG A 382 -12.39 -17.61 -5.88
CA ARG A 382 -12.73 -16.75 -7.02
C ARG A 382 -13.92 -15.86 -6.68
N TYR A 383 -13.83 -14.59 -7.06
CA TYR A 383 -14.90 -13.63 -7.05
C TYR A 383 -15.15 -13.14 -8.48
N GLU A 384 -16.42 -13.03 -8.83
CA GLU A 384 -16.85 -12.35 -10.05
C GLU A 384 -17.40 -10.99 -9.63
N PRO A 385 -16.79 -9.88 -10.06
CA PRO A 385 -17.35 -8.57 -9.78
C PRO A 385 -18.67 -8.40 -10.55
N PRO A 386 -19.54 -7.48 -10.12
CA PRO A 386 -20.89 -7.34 -10.66
C PRO A 386 -20.96 -6.80 -12.09
N PHE A 387 -19.83 -6.52 -12.75
CA PHE A 387 -19.76 -5.90 -14.08
C PHE A 387 -19.31 -6.90 -15.14
N THR A 388 -19.85 -6.78 -16.36
CA THR A 388 -19.69 -7.78 -17.43
C THR A 388 -18.55 -7.48 -18.42
N LYS A 389 -18.02 -6.26 -18.45
CA LYS A 389 -16.88 -5.83 -19.30
C LYS A 389 -16.14 -4.63 -18.68
N TYR A 390 -14.81 -4.66 -18.67
CA TYR A 390 -13.97 -3.52 -18.31
C TYR A 390 -12.50 -3.75 -18.65
N TYR A 391 -11.77 -2.64 -18.77
CA TYR A 391 -10.31 -2.64 -18.71
C TYR A 391 -9.87 -2.34 -17.29
N GLN A 392 -8.92 -3.11 -16.77
CA GLN A 392 -8.37 -2.87 -15.44
C GLN A 392 -7.17 -1.93 -15.51
N GLY A 393 -7.14 -0.97 -14.62
CA GLY A 393 -6.02 -0.07 -14.37
C GLY A 393 -5.51 -0.20 -12.95
N TYR A 394 -4.20 -0.27 -12.78
CA TYR A 394 -3.56 -0.28 -11.46
C TYR A 394 -3.46 1.14 -10.88
N VAL A 395 -3.47 1.20 -9.55
CA VAL A 395 -3.18 2.39 -8.73
C VAL A 395 -2.16 2.00 -7.69
N LYS A 396 -1.19 2.88 -7.45
CA LYS A 396 -0.39 2.87 -6.22
C LYS A 396 -1.31 2.90 -4.99
N ASP A 397 -0.98 2.18 -3.91
CA ASP A 397 -1.72 2.17 -2.63
C ASP A 397 -2.99 1.30 -2.54
N ASN A 398 -2.96 0.07 -3.08
CA ASN A 398 -4.03 -0.94 -2.92
C ASN A 398 -5.41 -0.53 -3.48
N GLN A 399 -5.46 0.36 -4.46
CA GLN A 399 -6.68 0.70 -5.17
C GLN A 399 -6.67 0.08 -6.57
N SER A 400 -7.84 -0.30 -7.06
CA SER A 400 -8.04 -0.76 -8.42
C SER A 400 -8.98 0.16 -9.16
N ILE A 401 -8.76 0.24 -10.46
CA ILE A 401 -9.64 0.94 -11.37
C ILE A 401 -10.24 -0.05 -12.35
N LEU A 402 -11.54 0.05 -12.56
CA LEU A 402 -12.19 -0.54 -13.72
C LEU A 402 -12.68 0.57 -14.66
N VAL A 403 -12.44 0.41 -15.94
CA VAL A 403 -12.95 1.30 -16.98
C VAL A 403 -13.97 0.52 -17.79
N ASN A 404 -15.23 0.89 -17.69
CA ASN A 404 -16.33 0.31 -18.45
C ASN A 404 -16.76 1.25 -19.58
N ASP A 405 -17.79 0.90 -20.35
CA ASP A 405 -18.36 1.76 -21.38
C ASP A 405 -19.02 3.00 -20.75
N ASP A 406 -19.70 2.83 -19.60
CA ASP A 406 -20.49 3.86 -18.93
C ASP A 406 -19.71 4.71 -17.94
N GLY A 407 -18.49 4.32 -17.57
CA GLY A 407 -17.74 5.07 -16.58
C GLY A 407 -16.42 4.46 -16.12
N VAL A 408 -15.73 5.24 -15.31
CA VAL A 408 -14.54 4.85 -14.56
C VAL A 408 -14.98 4.50 -13.15
N TYR A 409 -14.47 3.41 -12.62
CA TYR A 409 -14.81 2.87 -11.31
C TYR A 409 -13.55 2.64 -10.49
N GLU A 410 -13.61 2.92 -9.20
CA GLU A 410 -12.52 2.71 -8.24
C GLU A 410 -12.96 1.76 -7.13
N SER A 411 -12.05 0.88 -6.68
CA SER A 411 -12.25 0.00 -5.53
C SER A 411 -10.97 -0.17 -4.73
N GLY A 412 -11.04 0.02 -3.42
CA GLY A 412 -9.94 -0.27 -2.49
C GLY A 412 -9.87 -1.73 -2.02
N ASP A 413 -10.85 -2.56 -2.36
CA ASP A 413 -10.94 -3.96 -1.91
C ASP A 413 -11.22 -4.95 -3.06
N LEU A 414 -11.22 -4.50 -4.31
CA LEU A 414 -11.56 -5.23 -5.53
C LEU A 414 -12.99 -5.80 -5.57
N ILE A 415 -13.81 -5.63 -4.52
CA ILE A 415 -15.14 -6.24 -4.44
C ILE A 415 -16.26 -5.19 -4.43
N ALA A 416 -15.98 -3.99 -3.90
CA ALA A 416 -16.88 -2.85 -3.90
C ALA A 416 -16.33 -1.74 -4.78
N TYR A 417 -17.02 -1.46 -5.88
CA TYR A 417 -16.63 -0.45 -6.86
C TYR A 417 -17.53 0.77 -6.80
N SER A 418 -16.93 1.91 -7.12
CA SER A 418 -17.54 3.24 -6.99
C SER A 418 -17.29 3.97 -8.28
N LYS A 419 -18.35 4.46 -8.92
CA LYS A 419 -18.18 5.25 -10.14
C LYS A 419 -17.53 6.59 -9.79
N VAL A 420 -16.43 6.92 -10.45
CA VAL A 420 -15.66 8.16 -10.27
C VAL A 420 -15.70 9.08 -11.49
N ALA A 421 -16.22 8.60 -12.62
CA ALA A 421 -16.53 9.46 -13.76
C ALA A 421 -17.47 8.75 -14.73
N ASP A 422 -18.28 9.54 -15.43
CA ASP A 422 -18.89 9.16 -16.70
C ASP A 422 -17.84 9.30 -17.81
N ILE A 423 -17.80 8.35 -18.75
CA ILE A 423 -16.85 8.44 -19.87
C ILE A 423 -17.42 9.19 -21.08
N ASP A 424 -18.75 9.27 -21.20
CA ASP A 424 -19.42 9.99 -22.30
C ASP A 424 -19.01 11.47 -22.36
N ASP A 425 -18.61 12.05 -21.23
CA ASP A 425 -18.14 13.46 -21.15
C ASP A 425 -16.67 13.65 -21.58
N ILE A 426 -15.91 12.58 -21.78
CA ILE A 426 -14.44 12.66 -21.83
C ILE A 426 -13.86 12.09 -23.14
N PHE A 427 -14.39 11.00 -23.73
CA PHE A 427 -13.74 10.33 -24.87
C PHE A 427 -14.68 9.69 -25.91
N SER A 428 -14.32 9.81 -27.20
CA SER A 428 -15.02 9.20 -28.35
C SER A 428 -14.24 8.09 -29.09
N GLY A 429 -13.22 7.49 -28.47
CA GLY A 429 -12.32 6.50 -29.10
C GLY A 429 -12.31 5.09 -28.46
N ASP A 430 -11.69 4.13 -29.16
CA ASP A 430 -11.46 2.75 -28.64
C ASP A 430 -10.49 2.81 -27.45
N LYS A 431 -11.02 2.58 -26.25
CA LYS A 431 -10.27 2.59 -24.99
C LYS A 431 -9.44 1.32 -24.91
N THR A 432 -8.15 1.39 -24.54
CA THR A 432 -7.25 0.22 -24.56
C THR A 432 -6.55 -0.06 -23.23
N ALA A 433 -6.21 0.97 -22.45
CA ALA A 433 -5.67 0.84 -21.08
C ALA A 433 -5.82 2.17 -20.31
N GLY A 434 -5.87 2.11 -18.98
CA GLY A 434 -5.87 3.28 -18.10
C GLY A 434 -5.25 2.95 -16.74
N PHE A 435 -4.75 3.94 -16.01
CA PHE A 435 -4.12 3.81 -14.70
C PHE A 435 -4.09 5.17 -13.99
N PHE A 436 -3.87 5.20 -12.67
CA PHE A 436 -3.68 6.46 -11.93
C PHE A 436 -2.17 6.74 -11.75
N TYR A 437 -1.79 8.03 -11.80
CA TYR A 437 -0.46 8.54 -11.47
C TYR A 437 -0.62 9.74 -10.52
N GLY A 438 -0.31 9.54 -9.24
CA GLY A 438 -0.61 10.53 -8.20
C GLY A 438 -2.12 10.75 -8.06
N GLU A 439 -2.56 12.00 -8.20
CA GLU A 439 -3.99 12.36 -8.24
C GLU A 439 -4.55 12.42 -9.67
N ASP A 440 -3.78 12.02 -10.68
CA ASP A 440 -4.21 12.11 -12.07
C ASP A 440 -4.57 10.74 -12.61
N PHE A 441 -5.64 10.68 -13.40
CA PHE A 441 -5.95 9.52 -14.21
C PHE A 441 -5.21 9.60 -15.54
N VAL A 442 -4.38 8.62 -15.86
CA VAL A 442 -3.71 8.49 -17.15
C VAL A 442 -4.35 7.39 -17.98
N PHE A 443 -4.81 7.71 -19.19
CA PHE A 443 -5.32 6.74 -20.16
C PHE A 443 -4.43 6.64 -21.39
N LEU A 444 -4.34 5.44 -21.95
CA LEU A 444 -3.90 5.24 -23.32
C LEU A 444 -5.12 5.34 -24.24
N ALA A 445 -5.29 6.48 -24.89
CA ALA A 445 -6.38 6.72 -25.82
C ALA A 445 -5.96 6.42 -27.25
N ARG A 446 -6.87 5.81 -28.02
CA ARG A 446 -6.72 5.59 -29.46
C ARG A 446 -7.62 6.54 -30.24
N ASP A 447 -7.04 7.45 -31.02
CA ASP A 447 -7.79 8.23 -32.02
C ASP A 447 -7.30 7.88 -33.42
N ARG A 448 -8.19 7.27 -34.23
CA ARG A 448 -8.01 7.07 -35.69
C ARG A 448 -6.58 6.67 -36.11
N ASN A 449 -5.95 5.76 -35.34
CA ASN A 449 -4.58 5.21 -35.50
C ASN A 449 -3.44 5.88 -34.75
N ARG A 450 -3.70 6.77 -33.78
CA ARG A 450 -2.69 7.33 -32.88
C ARG A 450 -2.96 6.87 -31.46
N PHE A 451 -1.89 6.63 -30.71
CA PHE A 451 -1.96 6.47 -29.27
C PHE A 451 -1.45 7.74 -28.60
N SER A 452 -2.23 8.25 -27.66
CA SER A 452 -1.83 9.36 -26.79
C SER A 452 -2.00 8.93 -25.34
N LEU A 453 -1.07 9.37 -24.50
CA LEU A 453 -1.32 9.39 -23.06
C LEU A 453 -2.16 10.62 -22.75
N LEU A 454 -3.27 10.40 -22.06
CA LEU A 454 -4.18 11.44 -21.64
C LEU A 454 -4.22 11.45 -20.13
N LYS A 455 -3.67 12.52 -19.57
CA LYS A 455 -3.62 12.75 -18.14
C LYS A 455 -4.80 13.65 -17.76
N ILE A 456 -5.68 13.17 -16.90
CA ILE A 456 -6.89 13.85 -16.45
C ILE A 456 -6.82 14.02 -14.94
N PRO A 457 -6.77 15.27 -14.45
CA PRO A 457 -6.78 15.52 -13.02
C PRO A 457 -8.05 15.01 -12.35
N ARG A 458 -7.86 14.38 -11.19
CA ARG A 458 -8.95 13.97 -10.30
C ARG A 458 -9.23 15.07 -9.30
N GLN A 459 -10.50 15.34 -9.07
CA GLN A 459 -10.96 16.19 -7.99
C GLN A 459 -11.85 15.37 -7.06
N ALA A 460 -11.62 15.44 -5.75
CA ALA A 460 -12.52 14.80 -4.79
C ALA A 460 -13.93 15.35 -4.96
N ASP A 461 -14.93 14.47 -5.04
CA ASP A 461 -16.33 14.90 -4.99
C ASP A 461 -16.63 15.37 -3.57
N LEU A 462 -16.77 16.69 -3.41
CA LEU A 462 -17.10 17.32 -2.13
C LEU A 462 -18.60 17.26 -1.83
N THR A 463 -19.34 16.35 -2.45
CA THR A 463 -20.74 16.09 -2.12
C THR A 463 -20.79 15.14 -0.91
N PRO A 464 -21.35 15.56 0.24
CA PRO A 464 -21.42 14.70 1.42
C PRO A 464 -22.20 13.41 1.13
N LYS A 465 -21.60 12.26 1.44
CA LYS A 465 -22.22 10.92 1.33
C LYS A 465 -22.90 10.48 2.62
N GLY A 466 -22.57 11.14 3.72
CA GLY A 466 -23.21 10.95 5.00
C GLY A 466 -22.91 12.10 5.94
N VAL A 467 -23.51 12.07 7.12
CA VAL A 467 -23.25 13.05 8.17
C VAL A 467 -23.00 12.35 9.49
N VAL A 468 -22.08 12.90 10.27
CA VAL A 468 -21.86 12.51 11.66
C VAL A 468 -22.36 13.63 12.54
N LYS A 469 -23.38 13.34 13.36
CA LYS A 469 -23.84 14.27 14.39
C LYS A 469 -22.81 14.28 15.50
N VAL A 470 -22.27 15.45 15.81
CA VAL A 470 -21.23 15.62 16.83
C VAL A 470 -21.77 16.53 17.94
N LEU A 471 -21.69 16.07 19.19
CA LEU A 471 -21.83 16.89 20.37
C LEU A 471 -20.50 16.88 21.12
N LYS A 472 -19.80 18.00 21.12
CA LYS A 472 -18.49 18.18 21.75
C LYS A 472 -18.61 19.01 23.01
N GLU A 473 -18.00 18.51 24.09
CA GLU A 473 -17.89 19.17 25.37
C GLU A 473 -16.42 19.55 25.62
N SER A 474 -16.17 20.81 25.91
CA SER A 474 -14.83 21.36 26.16
C SER A 474 -14.75 22.06 27.51
N TYR A 475 -13.55 22.05 28.10
CA TYR A 475 -13.22 22.73 29.35
C TYR A 475 -13.33 24.24 29.26
#